data_AF-A0A815HWL3-F1
#
_entry.id   AF-A0A815HWL3-F1
#
_cell.length_a   1.000
_cell.length_b   1.000
_cell.length_c   1.000
_cell.angle_alpha   90.00
_cell.angle_beta   90.00
_cell.angle_gamma   90.00
#
_symmetry.space_group_name_H-M   'P 1'
#
loop_
_entity.id
_entity.type
_entity.pdbx_description
1 polymer ?
#
loop_
_entity_poly.entity_id
_entity_poly.type
_entity_poly.pdbx_seq_one_letter_code
_entity_poly.pdbx_strand_id
1 'polypeptide(L)'
;MNINSQQGYDSTCTCDSASGSVCMKYTCSTTVRSVSCFSGSSLLTLPDGSHKSLADIQIGERVLVNHHHTYEPISSFIHAKHDGIFSFLAIQVQSTKSNRTSTIHISPNHLIFDYDSGKAKFAGKLHVGDRLQFVDHDEIVPATIMNIKLTKQEGYYAPLTASGKIVIDGIVASNYATVSNHDLAHEVMEVYRWWTNLFGGSKSNEDIPWMLQVMLKIEEIFALVILFHRILLTLPDGSHKSLADIQIGERVLVNHHHTYEPISSFIHAKHDGIFSFLAIQVQSTKSNRTSTIHISPNHLIFDYDSGKAKFAGKLHVGDRLQFVDHDEIVPATIMNIKLTKQEGYYAPLTASGKIVIDGIVASNYATVSNHDLAHEVMGVYRWWTNLFGGSKSNEDIPWMLQTMLIIEQIIRWCGGEQLIESYI
;
A
#
# COMPACT_ATOMS: atom_id res chain seq x y z
N MET A 1 -33.99 -2.66 3.66
CA MET A 1 -33.07 -3.29 4.63
C MET A 1 -31.69 -3.20 4.00
N ASN A 2 -30.82 -2.33 4.51
CA ASN A 2 -29.83 -2.67 5.55
C ASN A 2 -28.85 -3.73 5.02
N ILE A 3 -27.52 -3.61 5.00
CA ILE A 3 -26.48 -2.61 5.32
C ILE A 3 -25.25 -3.22 4.59
N ASN A 4 -24.40 -2.53 3.85
CA ASN A 4 -23.14 -1.95 4.32
C ASN A 4 -22.24 -1.89 3.08
N SER A 5 -21.64 -0.74 2.81
CA SER A 5 -20.32 -0.71 2.16
C SER A 5 -19.48 0.27 2.95
N GLN A 6 -18.62 -0.31 3.79
CA GLN A 6 -17.38 0.32 4.22
C GLN A 6 -16.63 0.75 2.96
N GLN A 7 -16.18 2.00 2.88
CA GLN A 7 -15.15 2.38 1.91
C GLN A 7 -14.13 3.34 2.57
N GLY A 8 -13.34 2.80 3.50
CA GLY A 8 -11.92 2.65 3.20
C GLY A 8 -11.79 1.44 2.28
N TYR A 9 -10.88 1.45 1.32
CA TYR A 9 -10.77 0.46 0.23
C TYR A 9 -11.35 -0.92 0.60
N ASP A 10 -12.54 -1.22 0.07
CA ASP A 10 -13.11 -2.55 0.13
C ASP A 10 -13.30 -3.02 -1.31
N SER A 11 -12.52 -4.04 -1.69
CA SER A 11 -12.83 -4.82 -2.88
C SER A 11 -14.11 -5.59 -2.57
N THR A 12 -15.26 -5.04 -2.95
CA THR A 12 -16.52 -5.78 -2.90
C THR A 12 -16.45 -6.89 -3.94
N CYS A 13 -16.05 -8.07 -3.47
CA CYS A 13 -16.00 -9.29 -4.25
C CYS A 13 -17.30 -10.05 -3.99
N THR A 14 -18.20 -10.06 -4.98
CA THR A 14 -19.41 -10.88 -4.90
C THR A 14 -19.08 -12.31 -5.29
N CYS A 15 -19.51 -13.27 -4.48
CA CYS A 15 -19.40 -14.69 -4.80
C CYS A 15 -20.41 -15.05 -5.89
N ASP A 16 -19.93 -15.31 -7.10
CA ASP A 16 -20.78 -15.65 -8.24
C ASP A 16 -21.18 -17.13 -8.22
N SER A 17 -20.40 -17.98 -7.56
CA SER A 17 -20.74 -19.40 -7.36
C SER A 17 -20.11 -19.99 -6.10
N ALA A 18 -20.87 -20.81 -5.35
CA ALA A 18 -20.44 -21.47 -4.11
C ALA A 18 -20.75 -22.97 -4.12
N SER A 19 -19.95 -23.76 -3.40
CA SER A 19 -20.20 -25.18 -3.10
C SER A 19 -20.03 -25.41 -1.60
N GLY A 20 -21.11 -25.85 -0.95
CA GLY A 20 -21.17 -25.91 0.51
C GLY A 20 -21.00 -24.52 1.15
N SER A 21 -20.17 -24.42 2.19
CA SER A 21 -19.82 -23.16 2.85
C SER A 21 -18.66 -22.41 2.19
N VAL A 22 -18.22 -22.82 0.98
CA VAL A 22 -17.04 -22.27 0.31
C VAL A 22 -17.43 -21.67 -1.03
N CYS A 23 -17.07 -20.40 -1.22
CA CYS A 23 -17.23 -19.72 -2.49
C CYS A 23 -16.13 -20.11 -3.49
N MET A 24 -16.53 -20.42 -4.72
CA MET A 24 -15.68 -20.93 -5.80
C MET A 24 -15.28 -19.87 -6.83
N LYS A 25 -16.09 -18.80 -7.01
CA LYS A 25 -15.81 -17.71 -7.96
C LYS A 25 -16.24 -16.37 -7.41
N TYR A 26 -15.40 -15.35 -7.62
CA TYR A 26 -15.71 -13.96 -7.24
C TYR A 26 -15.55 -13.00 -8.42
N THR A 27 -16.42 -11.98 -8.47
CA THR A 27 -16.23 -10.78 -9.28
C THR A 27 -16.08 -9.58 -8.38
N CYS A 28 -14.98 -8.83 -8.55
CA CYS A 28 -14.68 -7.64 -7.75
C CYS A 28 -14.69 -6.41 -8.68
N SER A 29 -15.44 -5.37 -8.33
CA SER A 29 -15.46 -4.12 -9.11
C SER A 29 -14.69 -3.03 -8.37
N THR A 30 -13.85 -2.29 -9.09
CA THR A 30 -13.11 -1.12 -8.57
C THR A 30 -13.64 0.16 -9.20
N THR A 31 -14.17 1.06 -8.38
CA THR A 31 -14.33 2.47 -8.75
C THR A 31 -14.22 3.34 -7.50
N VAL A 32 -13.38 4.38 -7.57
CA VAL A 32 -13.59 5.79 -7.11
C VAL A 32 -12.22 6.49 -7.00
N ARG A 33 -12.14 7.73 -7.53
CA ARG A 33 -10.99 8.64 -7.42
C ARG A 33 -10.72 8.98 -5.95
N SER A 34 -9.48 8.79 -5.49
CA SER A 34 -9.05 9.11 -4.12
C SER A 34 -9.07 10.62 -3.86
N VAL A 35 -10.02 11.10 -3.07
CA VAL A 35 -10.07 12.48 -2.57
C VAL A 35 -9.31 12.53 -1.23
N SER A 36 -8.43 13.52 -1.07
CA SER A 36 -7.47 13.66 0.05
C SER A 36 -7.73 14.96 0.83
N CYS A 37 -8.83 15.03 1.60
CA CYS A 37 -9.43 16.30 2.06
C CYS A 37 -10.33 16.19 3.31
N PHE A 38 -10.74 17.34 3.82
CA PHE A 38 -11.81 17.54 4.81
C PHE A 38 -13.12 18.02 4.17
N SER A 39 -14.25 17.90 4.87
CA SER A 39 -15.54 18.43 4.44
C SER A 39 -15.59 19.96 4.52
N GLY A 40 -16.32 20.62 3.62
CA GLY A 40 -16.59 22.07 3.70
C GLY A 40 -17.30 22.50 4.99
N SER A 41 -18.08 21.61 5.59
CA SER A 41 -18.84 21.88 6.83
C SER A 41 -17.97 21.85 8.10
N SER A 42 -16.74 21.34 8.03
CA SER A 42 -15.83 21.27 9.17
C SER A 42 -15.46 22.66 9.68
N LEU A 43 -15.32 22.78 11.01
CA LEU A 43 -15.14 24.06 11.68
C LEU A 43 -13.67 24.34 12.03
N LEU A 44 -13.26 25.57 11.74
CA LEU A 44 -11.99 26.16 12.12
C LEU A 44 -12.20 27.14 13.27
N THR A 45 -11.19 27.29 14.14
CA THR A 45 -11.20 28.26 15.24
C THR A 45 -10.32 29.46 14.90
N LEU A 46 -10.86 30.67 15.02
CA LEU A 46 -10.19 31.92 14.72
C LEU A 46 -9.56 32.55 16.00
N PRO A 47 -8.63 33.53 15.88
CA PRO A 47 -7.97 34.14 17.03
C PRO A 47 -8.89 34.82 18.04
N ASP A 48 -10.06 35.27 17.61
CA ASP A 48 -11.09 35.87 18.46
C ASP A 48 -11.96 34.81 19.19
N GLY A 49 -11.66 33.53 18.99
CA GLY A 49 -12.41 32.40 19.54
C GLY A 49 -13.67 32.06 18.73
N SER A 50 -13.98 32.79 17.67
CA SER A 50 -15.10 32.46 16.78
C SER A 50 -14.78 31.22 15.92
N HIS A 51 -15.84 30.64 15.35
CA HIS A 51 -15.72 29.50 14.45
C HIS A 51 -16.18 29.87 13.05
N LYS A 52 -15.48 29.35 12.04
CA LYS A 52 -15.86 29.48 10.62
C LYS A 52 -15.77 28.12 9.93
N SER A 53 -16.67 27.86 8.99
CA SER A 53 -16.61 26.65 8.17
C SER A 53 -15.40 26.67 7.23
N LEU A 54 -14.95 25.49 6.82
CA LEU A 54 -13.88 25.33 5.85
C LEU A 54 -14.27 25.83 4.45
N ALA A 55 -15.57 25.81 4.13
CA ALA A 55 -16.11 26.36 2.88
C ALA A 55 -16.09 27.90 2.84
N ASP A 56 -16.22 28.56 4.00
CA ASP A 56 -16.32 30.03 4.09
C ASP A 56 -14.97 30.72 4.37
N ILE A 57 -13.95 29.98 4.81
CA ILE A 57 -12.64 30.54 5.18
C ILE A 57 -11.89 31.08 3.97
N GLN A 58 -11.29 32.26 4.12
CA GLN A 58 -10.54 32.93 3.06
C GLN A 58 -9.02 32.78 3.24
N ILE A 59 -8.29 32.75 2.13
CA ILE A 59 -6.82 32.81 2.14
C ILE A 59 -6.37 34.08 2.87
N GLY A 60 -5.40 33.91 3.79
CA GLY A 60 -4.88 34.96 4.64
C GLY A 60 -5.53 35.03 6.02
N GLU A 61 -6.71 34.45 6.22
CA GLU A 61 -7.32 34.36 7.55
C GLU A 61 -6.53 33.41 8.45
N ARG A 62 -6.37 33.80 9.72
CA ARG A 62 -5.61 33.03 10.70
C ARG A 62 -6.50 32.00 11.37
N VAL A 63 -6.02 30.77 11.48
CA VAL A 63 -6.74 29.64 12.07
C VAL A 63 -5.88 28.95 13.10
N LEU A 64 -6.51 28.31 14.09
CA LEU A 64 -5.83 27.56 15.12
C LEU A 64 -5.12 26.36 14.49
N VAL A 65 -3.83 26.21 14.77
CA VAL A 65 -3.02 25.09 14.24
C VAL A 65 -2.44 24.20 15.34
N ASN A 66 -2.45 24.68 16.59
CA ASN A 66 -1.91 23.97 17.74
C ASN A 66 -2.50 24.53 19.06
N HIS A 67 -2.04 24.03 20.20
CA HIS A 67 -2.27 24.59 21.54
C HIS A 67 -1.51 25.91 21.78
N HIS A 68 -1.67 26.51 22.96
CA HIS A 68 -1.04 27.78 23.35
C HIS A 68 -1.37 28.97 22.43
N HIS A 69 -2.61 29.05 21.96
CA HIS A 69 -3.11 30.11 21.11
C HIS A 69 -2.25 30.31 19.84
N THR A 70 -1.77 29.20 19.27
CA THR A 70 -0.96 29.23 18.07
C THR A 70 -1.85 29.28 16.83
N TYR A 71 -1.88 30.44 16.17
CA TYR A 71 -2.66 30.68 14.96
C TYR A 71 -1.77 31.00 13.76
N GLU A 72 -2.12 30.49 12.58
CA GLU A 72 -1.39 30.73 11.33
C GLU A 72 -2.35 31.10 10.20
N PRO A 73 -1.94 31.96 9.25
CA PRO A 73 -2.75 32.26 8.07
C PRO A 73 -2.88 31.02 7.16
N ILE A 74 -4.06 30.81 6.60
CA ILE A 74 -4.22 29.89 5.46
C ILE A 74 -3.51 30.51 4.26
N SER A 75 -2.44 29.86 3.77
CA SER A 75 -1.66 30.38 2.66
C SER A 75 -2.25 30.03 1.29
N SER A 76 -2.91 28.87 1.18
CA SER A 76 -3.53 28.35 -0.06
C SER A 76 -4.36 27.10 0.25
N PHE A 77 -4.95 26.47 -0.76
CA PHE A 77 -5.59 25.16 -0.70
C PHE A 77 -4.91 24.19 -1.66
N ILE A 78 -4.45 23.05 -1.15
CA ILE A 78 -3.89 21.96 -1.98
C ILE A 78 -4.97 21.38 -2.88
N HIS A 79 -6.16 21.21 -2.31
CA HIS A 79 -7.38 20.79 -2.98
C HIS A 79 -8.53 21.69 -2.53
N ALA A 80 -9.35 22.15 -3.46
CA ALA A 80 -10.61 22.81 -3.13
C ALA A 80 -11.66 22.51 -4.20
N LYS A 81 -12.76 21.90 -3.78
CA LYS A 81 -13.94 21.71 -4.62
C LYS A 81 -15.18 22.07 -3.82
N HIS A 82 -15.86 23.11 -4.27
CA HIS A 82 -17.02 23.67 -3.57
C HIS A 82 -18.29 22.84 -3.79
N ASP A 83 -18.47 22.27 -4.98
CA ASP A 83 -19.70 21.61 -5.39
C ASP A 83 -19.58 20.08 -5.43
N GLY A 84 -20.68 19.40 -5.10
CA GLY A 84 -20.80 17.95 -5.19
C GLY A 84 -20.68 17.22 -3.87
N ILE A 85 -21.18 15.98 -3.85
CA ILE A 85 -21.31 15.16 -2.65
C ILE A 85 -20.23 14.10 -2.61
N PHE A 86 -19.44 14.09 -1.54
CA PHE A 86 -18.30 13.20 -1.35
C PHE A 86 -18.44 12.39 -0.06
N SER A 87 -17.81 11.21 -0.03
CA SER A 87 -17.82 10.33 1.14
C SER A 87 -16.66 10.63 2.08
N PHE A 88 -16.95 10.78 3.37
CA PHE A 88 -15.97 11.05 4.44
C PHE A 88 -16.15 10.07 5.59
N LEU A 89 -15.05 9.77 6.29
CA LEU A 89 -15.13 9.18 7.63
C LEU A 89 -15.60 10.28 8.59
N ALA A 90 -16.73 10.05 9.25
CA ALA A 90 -17.16 10.79 10.42
C ALA A 90 -16.62 10.09 11.65
N ILE A 91 -15.54 10.63 12.21
CA ILE A 91 -14.86 10.09 13.39
C ILE A 91 -15.33 10.87 14.61
N GLN A 92 -16.18 10.24 15.42
CA GLN A 92 -16.67 10.83 16.66
C GLN A 92 -15.69 10.55 17.79
N VAL A 93 -15.29 11.61 18.49
CA VAL A 93 -14.37 11.52 19.63
C VAL A 93 -14.98 12.11 20.89
N GLN A 94 -14.52 11.64 22.05
CA GLN A 94 -14.83 12.19 23.35
C GLN A 94 -13.53 12.52 24.09
N SER A 95 -13.40 13.75 24.58
CA SER A 95 -12.27 14.16 25.42
C SER A 95 -12.19 13.28 26.67
N THR A 96 -10.97 12.94 27.08
CA THR A 96 -10.73 12.19 28.32
C THR A 96 -10.60 13.11 29.54
N LYS A 97 -10.37 14.41 29.32
CA LYS A 97 -10.26 15.42 30.38
C LYS A 97 -11.55 16.22 30.58
N SER A 98 -12.40 16.30 29.56
CA SER A 98 -13.70 16.96 29.62
C SER A 98 -14.80 16.09 29.02
N ASN A 99 -16.06 16.38 29.29
CA ASN A 99 -17.18 15.69 28.66
C ASN A 99 -17.45 16.18 27.22
N ARG A 100 -16.52 16.92 26.60
CA ARG A 100 -16.70 17.47 25.26
C ARG A 100 -16.58 16.36 24.21
N THR A 101 -17.54 16.31 23.31
CA THR A 101 -17.52 15.44 22.14
C THR A 101 -17.35 16.26 20.87
N SER A 102 -16.67 15.69 19.88
CA SER A 102 -16.56 16.30 18.55
C SER A 102 -16.66 15.24 17.47
N THR A 103 -16.87 15.66 16.22
CA THR A 103 -16.86 14.77 15.06
C THR A 103 -16.15 15.46 13.91
N ILE A 104 -15.06 14.85 13.46
CA ILE A 104 -14.33 15.31 12.28
C ILE A 104 -14.77 14.53 11.04
N HIS A 105 -14.90 15.24 9.91
CA HIS A 105 -15.23 14.67 8.61
C HIS A 105 -14.01 14.71 7.70
N ILE A 106 -13.41 13.55 7.48
CA ILE A 106 -12.07 13.44 6.88
C ILE A 106 -11.99 12.27 5.91
N SER A 107 -11.23 12.40 4.82
CA SER A 107 -11.03 11.30 3.89
C SER A 107 -10.13 10.19 4.49
N PRO A 108 -10.29 8.91 4.07
CA PRO A 108 -9.54 7.79 4.66
C PRO A 108 -8.01 7.90 4.56
N ASN A 109 -7.51 8.62 3.57
CA ASN A 109 -6.08 8.83 3.33
C ASN A 109 -5.55 10.14 3.91
N HIS A 110 -6.34 10.92 4.64
CA HIS A 110 -5.84 12.14 5.28
C HIS A 110 -5.12 11.83 6.59
N LEU A 111 -4.04 12.56 6.90
CA LEU A 111 -3.26 12.37 8.11
C LEU A 111 -3.85 13.13 9.32
N ILE A 112 -3.97 12.44 10.44
CA ILE A 112 -4.47 12.96 11.72
C ILE A 112 -3.53 12.57 12.86
N PHE A 113 -3.33 13.44 13.85
CA PHE A 113 -2.33 13.22 14.89
C PHE A 113 -2.86 12.31 16.00
N ASP A 114 -2.20 11.17 16.14
CA ASP A 114 -2.42 10.20 17.21
C ASP A 114 -1.80 10.72 18.52
N TYR A 115 -2.57 10.65 19.60
CA TYR A 115 -2.14 11.18 20.89
C TYR A 115 -0.98 10.36 21.49
N ASP A 116 -1.05 9.04 21.38
CA ASP A 116 -0.15 8.13 22.10
C ASP A 116 1.23 8.02 21.47
N SER A 117 1.28 7.94 20.14
CA SER A 117 2.54 7.93 19.40
C SER A 117 3.08 9.32 19.11
N GLY A 118 2.23 10.36 19.22
CA GLY A 118 2.56 11.72 18.80
C GLY A 118 2.71 11.91 17.28
N LYS A 119 2.51 10.84 16.49
CA LYS A 119 2.72 10.82 15.03
C LYS A 119 1.41 10.96 14.28
N ALA A 120 1.49 11.47 13.06
CA ALA A 120 0.35 11.49 12.16
C ALA A 120 0.11 10.10 11.56
N LYS A 121 -1.16 9.68 11.47
CA LYS A 121 -1.59 8.41 10.87
C LYS A 121 -2.72 8.67 9.88
N PHE A 122 -2.86 7.82 8.87
CA PHE A 122 -4.02 7.90 7.98
C PHE A 122 -5.31 7.63 8.74
N ALA A 123 -6.33 8.46 8.53
CA ALA A 123 -7.60 8.35 9.22
C ALA A 123 -8.27 6.98 9.03
N GLY A 124 -8.13 6.38 7.85
CA GLY A 124 -8.64 5.05 7.53
C GLY A 124 -7.89 3.88 8.20
N LYS A 125 -6.79 4.14 8.92
CA LYS A 125 -6.08 3.15 9.74
C LYS A 125 -6.47 3.22 11.23
N LEU A 126 -7.32 4.18 11.62
CA LEU A 126 -7.78 4.34 12.99
C LEU A 126 -8.93 3.40 13.31
N HIS A 127 -9.00 2.98 14.56
CA HIS A 127 -10.04 2.13 15.10
C HIS A 127 -10.74 2.80 16.28
N VAL A 128 -11.96 2.36 16.57
CA VAL A 128 -12.66 2.74 17.81
C VAL A 128 -11.79 2.35 19.01
N GLY A 129 -11.63 3.28 19.96
CA GLY A 129 -10.74 3.14 21.10
C GLY A 129 -9.38 3.83 20.93
N ASP A 130 -8.94 4.12 19.70
CA ASP A 130 -7.72 4.92 19.49
C ASP A 130 -7.91 6.34 20.06
N ARG A 131 -6.80 7.02 20.38
CA ARG A 131 -6.84 8.37 20.98
C ARG A 131 -6.18 9.40 20.06
N LEU A 132 -6.88 10.49 19.80
CA LEU A 132 -6.42 11.58 18.95
C LEU A 132 -6.02 12.81 19.76
N GLN A 133 -5.14 13.62 19.20
CA GLN A 133 -4.79 14.93 19.76
C GLN A 133 -5.96 15.89 19.61
N PHE A 134 -6.53 16.31 20.73
CA PHE A 134 -7.69 17.20 20.79
C PHE A 134 -7.33 18.46 21.55
N VAL A 135 -7.63 19.63 20.99
CA VAL A 135 -7.38 20.90 21.66
C VAL A 135 -8.58 21.23 22.53
N ASP A 136 -8.38 21.27 23.83
CA ASP A 136 -9.41 21.54 24.82
C ASP A 136 -8.88 22.56 25.83
N HIS A 137 -9.57 23.70 25.98
CA HIS A 137 -9.11 24.84 26.78
C HIS A 137 -7.65 25.23 26.48
N ASP A 138 -7.31 25.30 25.19
CA ASP A 138 -5.99 25.65 24.68
C ASP A 138 -4.84 24.69 25.06
N GLU A 139 -5.17 23.47 25.44
CA GLU A 139 -4.23 22.38 25.75
C GLU A 139 -4.49 21.16 24.87
N ILE A 140 -3.44 20.40 24.53
CA ILE A 140 -3.62 19.11 23.85
C ILE A 140 -3.97 18.03 24.89
N VAL A 141 -5.12 17.43 24.72
CA VAL A 141 -5.64 16.34 25.55
C VAL A 141 -5.97 15.12 24.71
N PRO A 142 -5.99 13.90 25.28
CA PRO A 142 -6.44 12.73 24.55
C PRO A 142 -7.96 12.80 24.35
N ALA A 143 -8.42 12.54 23.12
CA ALA A 143 -9.82 12.25 22.84
C ALA A 143 -9.98 10.86 22.24
N THR A 144 -10.77 10.01 22.89
CA THR A 144 -11.00 8.62 22.48
C THR A 144 -11.99 8.57 21.33
N ILE A 145 -11.69 7.79 20.30
CA ILE A 145 -12.61 7.53 19.19
C ILE A 145 -13.73 6.62 19.69
N MET A 146 -14.94 7.15 19.67
CA MET A 146 -16.15 6.46 20.12
C MET A 146 -16.85 5.72 18.97
N ASN A 147 -16.76 6.28 17.77
CA ASN A 147 -17.44 5.74 16.60
C ASN A 147 -16.78 6.24 15.30
N ILE A 148 -16.79 5.39 14.27
CA ILE A 148 -16.36 5.73 12.91
C ILE A 148 -17.46 5.27 11.95
N LYS A 149 -17.98 6.18 11.13
CA LYS A 149 -18.97 5.84 10.09
C LYS A 149 -18.68 6.59 8.81
N LEU A 150 -19.13 6.04 7.68
CA LEU A 150 -19.08 6.74 6.41
C LEU A 150 -20.28 7.70 6.31
N THR A 151 -20.02 8.95 5.93
CA THR A 151 -21.05 9.98 5.71
C THR A 151 -20.81 10.68 4.39
N LYS A 152 -21.86 11.30 3.85
CA LYS A 152 -21.78 12.11 2.63
C LYS A 152 -21.86 13.58 3.00
N GLN A 153 -20.91 14.37 2.52
CA GLN A 153 -20.85 15.82 2.76
C GLN A 153 -20.63 16.56 1.44
N GLU A 154 -21.03 17.83 1.42
CA GLU A 154 -20.81 18.72 0.28
C GLU A 154 -19.41 19.33 0.32
N GLY A 155 -18.80 19.37 -0.86
CA GLY A 155 -17.47 19.94 -1.07
C GLY A 155 -16.33 19.21 -0.36
N TYR A 156 -15.10 19.49 -0.79
CA TYR A 156 -13.91 19.03 -0.12
C TYR A 156 -12.80 20.07 -0.17
N TYR A 157 -12.01 20.16 0.90
CA TYR A 157 -10.95 21.16 1.02
C TYR A 157 -9.73 20.58 1.75
N ALA A 158 -8.54 20.98 1.31
CA ALA A 158 -7.26 20.69 1.96
C ALA A 158 -6.49 22.01 2.13
N PRO A 159 -6.75 22.77 3.20
CA PRO A 159 -6.07 24.05 3.43
C PRO A 159 -4.58 23.83 3.68
N LEU A 160 -3.77 24.86 3.45
CA LEU A 160 -2.32 24.88 3.72
C LEU A 160 -1.97 25.98 4.72
N THR A 161 -1.23 25.62 5.76
CA THR A 161 -0.72 26.51 6.83
C THR A 161 0.80 26.40 6.93
N ALA A 162 1.42 27.30 7.67
CA ALA A 162 2.87 27.42 7.78
C ALA A 162 3.53 26.27 8.57
N SER A 163 2.82 25.64 9.49
CA SER A 163 3.28 24.49 10.27
C SER A 163 2.95 23.15 9.62
N GLY A 164 2.15 23.14 8.55
CA GLY A 164 1.61 21.90 7.98
C GLY A 164 0.62 21.17 8.92
N LYS A 165 0.18 21.84 9.99
CA LYS A 165 -0.87 21.40 10.91
C LYS A 165 -2.06 22.35 10.89
N ILE A 166 -3.22 21.82 11.24
CA ILE A 166 -4.45 22.59 11.39
C ILE A 166 -5.35 21.93 12.45
N VAL A 167 -6.08 22.75 13.22
CA VAL A 167 -7.09 22.25 14.15
C VAL A 167 -8.46 22.35 13.48
N ILE A 168 -9.06 21.20 13.17
CA ILE A 168 -10.38 21.09 12.56
C ILE A 168 -11.30 20.34 13.51
N ASP A 169 -12.47 20.93 13.79
CA ASP A 169 -13.45 20.37 14.74
C ASP A 169 -12.82 20.09 16.12
N GLY A 170 -11.82 20.91 16.50
CA GLY A 170 -11.06 20.76 17.74
C GLY A 170 -9.99 19.65 17.73
N ILE A 171 -9.80 18.93 16.62
CA ILE A 171 -8.82 17.85 16.50
C ILE A 171 -7.61 18.33 15.68
N VAL A 172 -6.41 18.00 16.12
CA VAL A 172 -5.18 18.34 15.41
C VAL A 172 -4.99 17.38 14.24
N ALA A 173 -4.96 17.94 13.03
CA ALA A 173 -4.75 17.20 11.79
C ALA A 173 -3.59 17.79 10.99
N SER A 174 -3.05 17.01 10.06
CA SER A 174 -2.07 17.52 9.11
C SER A 174 -2.78 18.18 7.92
N ASN A 175 -2.12 19.11 7.25
CA ASN A 175 -2.54 19.62 5.96
C ASN A 175 -2.34 18.60 4.81
N TYR A 176 -1.64 17.48 5.07
CA TYR A 176 -1.23 16.50 4.06
C TYR A 176 -1.99 15.18 4.16
N ALA A 177 -2.17 14.53 3.01
CA ALA A 177 -3.01 13.35 2.86
C ALA A 177 -2.53 12.37 1.77
N THR A 178 -1.35 12.63 1.22
CA THR A 178 -0.76 11.84 0.13
C THR A 178 0.46 11.06 0.61
N VAL A 179 1.23 11.67 1.51
CA VAL A 179 2.47 11.14 2.06
C VAL A 179 2.19 10.62 3.47
N SER A 180 2.73 9.45 3.82
CA SER A 180 2.50 8.80 5.12
C SER A 180 3.28 9.42 6.27
N ASN A 181 4.30 10.23 5.96
CA ASN A 181 5.13 10.97 6.89
C ASN A 181 4.86 12.48 6.79
N HIS A 182 4.31 13.06 7.87
CA HIS A 182 4.04 14.49 7.98
C HIS A 182 5.30 15.34 7.81
N ASP A 183 6.40 15.00 8.49
CA ASP A 183 7.62 15.81 8.52
C ASP A 183 8.24 15.87 7.12
N LEU A 184 8.28 14.73 6.42
CA LEU A 184 8.74 14.67 5.04
C LEU A 184 7.87 15.52 4.10
N ALA A 185 6.54 15.38 4.21
CA ALA A 185 5.62 16.19 3.41
C ALA A 185 5.81 17.68 3.69
N HIS A 186 6.09 18.04 4.95
CA HIS A 186 6.31 19.41 5.36
C HIS A 186 7.60 20.00 4.78
N GLU A 187 8.73 19.29 4.91
CA GLU A 187 10.03 19.72 4.37
C GLU A 187 9.98 19.97 2.87
N VAL A 188 9.31 19.10 2.10
CA VAL A 188 9.14 19.32 0.65
C VAL A 188 8.32 20.58 0.37
N MET A 189 7.30 20.84 1.17
CA MET A 189 6.45 22.01 1.04
C MET A 189 7.12 23.30 1.52
N GLU A 190 8.20 23.23 2.31
CA GLU A 190 9.02 24.41 2.63
C GLU A 190 9.70 24.97 1.37
N VAL A 191 10.22 24.10 0.49
CA VAL A 191 10.83 24.51 -0.79
C VAL A 191 9.81 25.23 -1.67
N TYR A 192 8.57 24.75 -1.69
CA TYR A 192 7.48 25.44 -2.38
C TYR A 192 7.17 26.80 -1.80
N ARG A 193 7.01 26.87 -0.47
CA ARG A 193 6.68 28.12 0.22
C ARG A 193 7.76 29.16 -0.03
N TRP A 194 9.02 28.74 -0.03
CA TRP A 194 10.15 29.58 -0.43
C TRP A 194 10.01 30.08 -1.87
N TRP A 195 9.70 29.19 -2.83
CA TRP A 195 9.49 29.55 -4.23
C TRP A 195 8.32 30.54 -4.42
N THR A 196 7.17 30.29 -3.79
CA THR A 196 6.00 31.19 -3.89
C THR A 196 6.21 32.53 -3.21
N ASN A 197 6.99 32.57 -2.12
CA ASN A 197 7.33 33.83 -1.46
C ASN A 197 8.27 34.69 -2.29
N LEU A 198 9.16 34.07 -3.09
CA LEU A 198 10.10 34.77 -3.95
C LEU A 198 9.50 35.28 -5.26
N PHE A 199 8.64 34.48 -5.90
CA PHE A 199 8.14 34.77 -7.25
C PHE A 199 6.68 35.27 -7.27
N GLY A 200 6.09 35.52 -6.10
CA GLY A 200 4.71 36.00 -5.96
C GLY A 200 3.70 34.89 -6.21
N GLY A 201 3.31 34.18 -5.16
CA GLY A 201 2.23 33.20 -5.21
C GLY A 201 0.92 33.84 -5.69
N SER A 202 0.28 33.20 -6.68
CA SER A 202 -1.06 33.56 -7.13
C SER A 202 -2.04 33.53 -5.96
N LYS A 203 -2.76 34.64 -5.72
CA LYS A 203 -3.81 34.75 -4.70
C LYS A 203 -5.06 33.89 -5.02
N SER A 204 -5.07 33.15 -6.13
CA SER A 204 -6.26 32.47 -6.66
C SER A 204 -6.06 30.99 -6.99
N ASN A 205 -4.97 30.35 -6.58
CA ASN A 205 -4.75 28.93 -6.93
C ASN A 205 -5.49 28.01 -5.95
N GLU A 206 -6.76 27.76 -6.27
CA GLU A 206 -7.43 26.51 -5.91
C GLU A 206 -6.80 25.39 -6.75
N ASP A 207 -6.36 24.32 -6.09
CA ASP A 207 -5.64 23.16 -6.61
C ASP A 207 -4.18 23.42 -7.04
N ILE A 208 -3.23 22.69 -6.42
CA ILE A 208 -1.79 22.70 -6.78
C ILE A 208 -1.36 21.30 -7.28
N PRO A 209 -1.73 20.88 -8.52
CA PRO A 209 -1.57 19.49 -8.94
C PRO A 209 -0.13 19.07 -9.23
N TRP A 210 0.71 19.99 -9.75
CA TRP A 210 2.07 19.66 -10.19
C TRP A 210 2.99 19.32 -9.03
N MET A 211 2.76 19.92 -7.87
CA MET A 211 3.62 19.72 -6.72
C MET A 211 3.27 18.49 -5.90
N LEU A 212 2.02 18.04 -5.94
CA LEU A 212 1.65 16.74 -5.43
C LEU A 212 2.47 15.63 -6.10
N GLN A 213 2.77 15.77 -7.39
CA GLN A 213 3.64 14.84 -8.11
C GLN A 213 5.12 14.93 -7.68
N VAL A 214 5.61 16.13 -7.34
CA VAL A 214 6.95 16.31 -6.79
C VAL A 214 7.06 15.72 -5.39
N MET A 215 6.06 15.91 -4.52
CA MET A 215 6.00 15.33 -3.18
C MET A 215 5.94 13.80 -3.20
N LEU A 216 5.11 13.23 -4.09
CA LEU A 216 5.07 11.80 -4.32
C LEU A 216 6.45 11.30 -4.75
N LYS A 217 7.09 11.94 -5.75
CA LYS A 217 8.46 11.58 -6.16
C LYS A 217 9.49 11.70 -5.05
N ILE A 218 9.35 12.64 -4.11
CA ILE A 218 10.30 12.78 -3.00
C ILE A 218 10.05 11.76 -1.87
N GLU A 219 8.80 11.41 -1.56
CA GLU A 219 8.51 10.25 -0.67
C GLU A 219 9.02 8.95 -1.29
N GLU A 220 8.88 8.80 -2.60
CA GLU A 220 9.49 7.71 -3.36
C GLU A 220 11.03 7.70 -3.19
N ILE A 221 11.71 8.85 -3.32
CA ILE A 221 13.17 9.01 -3.14
C ILE A 221 13.63 8.83 -1.66
N PHE A 222 12.85 9.23 -0.67
CA PHE A 222 13.21 9.04 0.75
C PHE A 222 12.88 7.62 1.26
N ALA A 223 11.82 6.99 0.73
CA ALA A 223 11.58 5.56 0.93
C ALA A 223 12.71 4.71 0.33
N LEU A 224 13.27 5.15 -0.81
CA LEU A 224 14.51 4.63 -1.40
C LEU A 224 15.71 4.75 -0.43
N VAL A 225 15.84 5.83 0.36
CA VAL A 225 16.98 6.02 1.28
C VAL A 225 16.92 5.17 2.56
N ILE A 226 15.73 4.74 3.02
CA ILE A 226 15.58 4.08 4.34
C ILE A 226 15.50 2.55 4.31
N LEU A 227 15.31 1.84 3.18
CA LEU A 227 15.28 0.37 3.19
C LEU A 227 15.79 -0.28 1.90
N PHE A 228 17.03 0.00 1.48
CA PHE A 228 17.75 -0.91 0.58
C PHE A 228 18.21 -2.16 1.33
N HIS A 229 17.28 -3.04 1.73
CA HIS A 229 17.60 -4.45 1.57
C HIS A 229 17.47 -4.72 0.08
N ARG A 230 18.60 -4.66 -0.64
CA ARG A 230 18.66 -5.10 -2.03
C ARG A 230 18.07 -6.51 -2.06
N ILE A 231 17.12 -6.77 -2.93
CA ILE A 231 16.55 -8.10 -3.11
C ILE A 231 17.64 -8.96 -3.75
N LEU A 232 18.29 -9.85 -3.01
CA LEU A 232 19.49 -10.55 -3.48
C LEU A 232 19.16 -11.95 -4.04
N LEU A 233 19.57 -12.16 -5.28
CA LEU A 233 19.68 -13.45 -5.93
C LEU A 233 21.07 -14.03 -5.66
N THR A 234 21.14 -15.31 -5.31
CA THR A 234 22.42 -16.03 -5.16
C THR A 234 22.87 -16.62 -6.49
N LEU A 235 24.10 -16.32 -6.88
CA LEU A 235 24.75 -16.82 -8.10
C LEU A 235 25.59 -18.09 -7.81
N PRO A 236 26.00 -18.86 -8.84
CA PRO A 236 26.79 -20.09 -8.67
C PRO A 236 28.13 -19.91 -7.96
N ASP A 237 28.73 -18.74 -8.08
CA ASP A 237 30.00 -18.38 -7.43
C ASP A 237 29.81 -17.93 -5.97
N GLY A 238 28.58 -17.98 -5.45
CA GLY A 238 28.20 -17.52 -4.11
C GLY A 238 28.04 -16.00 -4.01
N SER A 239 28.25 -15.26 -5.11
CA SER A 239 27.98 -13.83 -5.14
C SER A 239 26.47 -13.54 -5.13
N HIS A 240 26.14 -12.29 -4.82
CA HIS A 240 24.77 -11.82 -4.75
C HIS A 240 24.53 -10.68 -5.74
N LYS A 241 23.40 -10.72 -6.44
CA LYS A 241 22.99 -9.67 -7.40
C LYS A 241 21.53 -9.27 -7.18
N SER A 242 21.20 -8.00 -7.42
CA SER A 242 19.81 -7.55 -7.34
C SER A 242 18.97 -8.06 -8.52
N LEU A 243 17.65 -8.22 -8.34
CA LEU A 243 16.75 -8.51 -9.47
C LEU A 243 16.79 -7.44 -10.56
N ALA A 244 17.09 -6.18 -10.22
CA ALA A 244 17.19 -5.10 -11.20
C ALA A 244 18.43 -5.27 -12.10
N ASP A 245 19.53 -5.80 -11.57
CA ASP A 245 20.82 -5.90 -12.25
C ASP A 245 21.01 -7.22 -13.01
N ILE A 246 20.23 -8.26 -12.69
CA ILE A 246 20.37 -9.59 -13.29
C ILE A 246 20.06 -9.57 -14.80
N GLN A 247 20.86 -10.26 -15.59
CA GLN A 247 20.74 -10.35 -17.04
C GLN A 247 20.20 -11.70 -17.49
N ILE A 248 19.58 -11.72 -18.68
CA ILE A 248 19.14 -12.97 -19.31
C ILE A 248 20.34 -13.87 -19.55
N GLY A 249 20.20 -15.16 -19.25
CA GLY A 249 21.25 -16.17 -19.31
C GLY A 249 22.05 -16.32 -18.02
N GLU A 250 22.03 -15.34 -17.10
CA GLU A 250 22.66 -15.51 -15.80
C GLU A 250 21.93 -16.57 -14.97
N ARG A 251 22.69 -17.41 -14.27
CA ARG A 251 22.16 -18.51 -13.48
C ARG A 251 21.87 -18.05 -12.06
N VAL A 252 20.70 -18.40 -11.54
CA VAL A 252 20.24 -18.04 -10.20
C VAL A 252 19.82 -19.28 -9.44
N LEU A 253 19.97 -19.24 -8.12
CA LEU A 253 19.54 -20.35 -7.26
C LEU A 253 18.02 -20.50 -7.35
N VAL A 254 17.56 -21.72 -7.65
CA VAL A 254 16.11 -22.02 -7.76
C VAL A 254 15.64 -23.04 -6.73
N ASN A 255 16.57 -23.74 -6.08
CA ASN A 255 16.28 -24.78 -5.11
C ASN A 255 17.49 -25.00 -4.18
N HIS A 256 17.41 -25.99 -3.31
CA HIS A 256 18.54 -26.53 -2.53
C HIS A 256 19.50 -27.36 -3.41
N HIS A 257 20.56 -27.90 -2.83
CA HIS A 257 21.62 -28.66 -3.51
C HIS A 257 22.34 -27.92 -4.63
N HIS A 258 22.60 -26.62 -4.43
CA HIS A 258 23.29 -25.77 -5.40
C HIS A 258 22.65 -25.88 -6.81
N THR A 259 21.32 -25.97 -6.86
CA THR A 259 20.58 -26.05 -8.13
C THR A 259 20.39 -24.64 -8.69
N TYR A 260 21.12 -24.33 -9.76
CA TYR A 260 21.04 -23.03 -10.44
C TYR A 260 20.49 -23.16 -11.86
N GLU A 261 19.61 -22.25 -12.27
CA GLU A 261 19.03 -22.22 -13.61
C GLU A 261 19.23 -20.85 -14.26
N PRO A 262 19.42 -20.78 -15.58
CA PRO A 262 19.49 -19.50 -16.29
C PRO A 262 18.13 -18.79 -16.26
N ILE A 263 18.14 -17.47 -16.12
CA ILE A 263 16.95 -16.65 -16.40
C ILE A 263 16.74 -16.62 -17.91
N SER A 264 15.64 -17.20 -18.39
CA SER A 264 15.35 -17.28 -19.83
C SER A 264 14.67 -16.03 -20.36
N SER A 265 13.84 -15.37 -19.55
CA SER A 265 13.08 -14.16 -19.91
C SER A 265 12.52 -13.49 -18.65
N PHE A 266 11.84 -12.36 -18.81
CA PHE A 266 10.98 -11.77 -17.79
C PHE A 266 9.53 -11.79 -18.29
N ILE A 267 8.62 -12.28 -17.44
CA ILE A 267 7.17 -12.25 -17.74
C ILE A 267 6.68 -10.81 -17.65
N HIS A 268 7.04 -10.13 -16.56
CA HIS A 268 6.82 -8.71 -16.33
C HIS A 268 8.11 -8.11 -15.79
N ALA A 269 8.53 -6.98 -16.34
CA ALA A 269 9.64 -6.22 -15.80
C ALA A 269 9.43 -4.74 -16.06
N LYS A 270 9.51 -3.96 -14.99
CA LYS A 270 9.43 -2.51 -15.04
C LYS A 270 10.49 -1.93 -14.13
N HIS A 271 11.33 -1.09 -14.70
CA HIS A 271 12.45 -0.47 -13.98
C HIS A 271 11.99 0.74 -13.17
N ASP A 272 11.17 1.59 -13.78
CA ASP A 272 10.82 2.89 -13.19
C ASP A 272 9.38 2.89 -12.65
N GLY A 273 9.21 3.57 -11.53
CA GLY A 273 7.92 3.73 -10.86
C GLY A 273 7.82 2.92 -9.57
N ILE A 274 6.90 3.34 -8.70
CA ILE A 274 6.82 2.83 -7.34
C ILE A 274 5.57 1.98 -7.13
N PHE A 275 5.80 0.74 -6.68
CA PHE A 275 4.77 -0.27 -6.54
C PHE A 275 4.63 -0.71 -5.08
N SER A 276 3.44 -1.15 -4.72
CA SER A 276 3.15 -1.66 -3.38
C SER A 276 3.50 -3.15 -3.29
N PHE A 277 4.28 -3.52 -2.29
CA PHE A 277 4.68 -4.89 -2.00
C PHE A 277 4.40 -5.24 -0.54
N LEU A 278 4.19 -6.51 -0.26
CA LEU A 278 4.28 -7.07 1.08
C LEU A 278 5.77 -7.28 1.40
N ALA A 279 6.26 -6.64 2.47
CA ALA A 279 7.52 -6.98 3.10
C ALA A 279 7.24 -8.07 4.16
N ILE A 280 7.59 -9.30 3.83
CA ILE A 280 7.39 -10.47 4.67
C ILE A 280 8.73 -10.79 5.34
N GLN A 281 8.83 -10.51 6.63
CA GLN A 281 9.99 -10.83 7.44
C GLN A 281 9.86 -12.24 7.99
N VAL A 282 10.86 -13.07 7.76
CA VAL A 282 10.92 -14.46 8.23
C VAL A 282 12.15 -14.71 9.08
N GLN A 283 12.09 -15.72 9.94
CA GLN A 283 13.22 -16.22 10.72
C GLN A 283 13.39 -17.73 10.50
N SER A 284 14.57 -18.15 10.04
CA SER A 284 14.93 -19.57 9.92
C SER A 284 14.87 -20.26 11.27
N THR A 285 14.21 -21.43 11.33
CA THR A 285 14.16 -22.23 12.56
C THR A 285 15.47 -22.98 12.83
N LYS A 286 16.39 -23.06 11.87
CA LYS A 286 17.67 -23.79 12.01
C LYS A 286 18.83 -22.87 12.38
N SER A 287 18.98 -21.74 11.69
CA SER A 287 20.12 -20.81 11.90
C SER A 287 19.77 -19.52 12.63
N ASN A 288 18.50 -19.31 13.00
CA ASN A 288 17.96 -18.03 13.47
C ASN A 288 18.19 -16.84 12.52
N ARG A 289 18.65 -17.08 11.28
CA ARG A 289 18.84 -16.06 10.25
C ARG A 289 17.50 -15.44 9.89
N THR A 290 17.43 -14.12 9.93
CA THR A 290 16.27 -13.37 9.49
C THR A 290 16.44 -12.93 8.04
N SER A 291 15.36 -12.95 7.28
CA SER A 291 15.31 -12.45 5.91
C SER A 291 14.00 -11.69 5.67
N THR A 292 13.96 -10.82 4.67
CA THR A 292 12.75 -10.10 4.28
C THR A 292 12.60 -10.14 2.77
N ILE A 293 11.50 -10.73 2.30
CA ILE A 293 11.13 -10.70 0.88
C ILE A 293 10.11 -9.60 0.61
N HIS A 294 10.29 -8.90 -0.50
CA HIS A 294 9.33 -7.94 -1.04
C HIS A 294 8.59 -8.57 -2.21
N ILE A 295 7.29 -8.82 -2.05
CA ILE A 295 6.49 -9.62 -3.00
C ILE A 295 5.07 -9.05 -3.15
N SER A 296 4.51 -9.07 -4.36
CA SER A 296 3.15 -8.59 -4.58
C SER A 296 2.12 -9.56 -3.96
N PRO A 297 0.95 -9.10 -3.50
CA PRO A 297 -0.03 -9.97 -2.82
C PRO A 297 -0.53 -11.15 -3.67
N ASN A 298 -0.53 -11.00 -5.00
CA ASN A 298 -0.99 -12.00 -5.97
C ASN A 298 0.13 -12.93 -6.48
N HIS A 299 1.36 -12.80 -5.97
CA HIS A 299 2.47 -13.64 -6.38
C HIS A 299 2.56 -14.89 -5.51
N LEU A 300 2.99 -15.99 -6.10
CA LEU A 300 3.08 -17.27 -5.43
C LEU A 300 4.41 -17.44 -4.68
N ILE A 301 4.33 -17.99 -3.47
CA ILE A 301 5.45 -18.29 -2.58
C ILE A 301 5.25 -19.67 -1.96
N PHE A 302 6.33 -20.43 -1.78
CA PHE A 302 6.22 -21.83 -1.34
C PHE A 302 6.07 -21.95 0.16
N ASP A 303 4.94 -22.50 0.57
CA ASP A 303 4.62 -22.85 1.95
C ASP A 303 5.39 -24.12 2.35
N TYR A 304 6.00 -24.10 3.53
CA TYR A 304 6.79 -25.22 4.03
C TYR A 304 5.89 -26.42 4.37
N ASP A 305 4.73 -26.16 4.98
CA ASP A 305 3.91 -27.21 5.60
C ASP A 305 3.09 -28.02 4.60
N SER A 306 2.48 -27.34 3.64
CA SER A 306 1.74 -27.97 2.55
C SER A 306 2.63 -28.39 1.38
N GLY A 307 3.86 -27.88 1.30
CA GLY A 307 4.75 -28.04 0.14
C GLY A 307 4.28 -27.33 -1.14
N LYS A 308 3.09 -26.73 -1.13
CA LYS A 308 2.46 -26.06 -2.27
C LYS A 308 2.72 -24.55 -2.26
N ALA A 309 2.66 -23.94 -3.43
CA ALA A 309 2.72 -22.49 -3.52
C ALA A 309 1.37 -21.85 -3.14
N LYS A 310 1.41 -20.74 -2.38
CA LYS A 310 0.25 -19.94 -1.99
C LYS A 310 0.46 -18.49 -2.41
N PHE A 311 -0.62 -17.75 -2.60
CA PHE A 311 -0.52 -16.31 -2.80
C PHE A 311 0.02 -15.64 -1.55
N ALA A 312 0.98 -14.73 -1.71
CA ALA A 312 1.58 -14.00 -0.59
C ALA A 312 0.55 -13.24 0.25
N GLY A 313 -0.52 -12.72 -0.37
CA GLY A 313 -1.62 -12.04 0.32
C GLY A 313 -2.52 -12.96 1.16
N LYS A 314 -2.35 -14.28 1.09
CA LYS A 314 -3.05 -15.26 1.94
C LYS A 314 -2.23 -15.71 3.16
N LEU A 315 -1.00 -15.23 3.29
CA LEU A 315 -0.11 -15.59 4.40
C LEU A 315 -0.40 -14.74 5.64
N HIS A 316 -0.19 -15.33 6.79
CA HIS A 316 -0.34 -14.72 8.10
C HIS A 316 0.96 -14.83 8.91
N VAL A 317 1.11 -13.96 9.91
CA VAL A 317 2.19 -14.10 10.90
C VAL A 317 2.06 -15.46 11.60
N GLY A 318 3.17 -16.18 11.69
CA GLY A 318 3.23 -17.55 12.21
C GLY A 318 3.25 -18.64 11.13
N ASP A 319 2.83 -18.35 9.88
CA ASP A 319 2.98 -19.31 8.78
C ASP A 319 4.46 -19.61 8.51
N ARG A 320 4.75 -20.77 7.90
CA ARG A 320 6.12 -21.23 7.63
C ARG A 320 6.38 -21.31 6.14
N LEU A 321 7.45 -20.65 5.68
CA LEU A 321 7.87 -20.62 4.28
C LEU A 321 9.08 -21.52 4.05
N GLN A 322 9.21 -22.03 2.83
CA GLN A 322 10.41 -22.75 2.40
C GLN A 322 11.59 -21.78 2.34
N PHE A 323 12.63 -22.08 3.11
CA PHE A 323 13.82 -21.24 3.25
C PHE A 323 15.08 -22.07 3.02
N VAL A 324 15.94 -21.62 2.10
CA VAL A 324 17.22 -22.25 1.82
C VAL A 324 18.27 -21.76 2.82
N ASP A 325 18.80 -22.70 3.59
CA ASP A 325 19.76 -22.46 4.65
C ASP A 325 20.82 -23.55 4.64
N HIS A 326 22.08 -23.17 4.42
CA HIS A 326 23.20 -24.12 4.27
C HIS A 326 22.89 -25.29 3.33
N ASP A 327 22.31 -24.97 2.17
CA ASP A 327 22.00 -25.93 1.09
C ASP A 327 20.87 -26.95 1.38
N GLU A 328 20.04 -26.67 2.39
CA GLU A 328 18.83 -27.43 2.72
C GLU A 328 17.60 -26.52 2.74
N ILE A 329 16.42 -27.07 2.44
CA ILE A 329 15.14 -26.38 2.69
C ILE A 329 14.72 -26.61 4.14
N VAL A 330 14.68 -25.53 4.90
CA VAL A 330 14.23 -25.50 6.30
C VAL A 330 12.98 -24.60 6.43
N PRO A 331 12.19 -24.74 7.50
CA PRO A 331 11.10 -23.80 7.74
C PRO A 331 11.67 -22.44 8.17
N ALA A 332 11.08 -21.36 7.65
CA ALA A 332 11.24 -20.04 8.23
C ALA A 332 9.87 -19.47 8.63
N THR A 333 9.74 -19.09 9.89
CA THR A 333 8.49 -18.57 10.45
C THR A 333 8.32 -17.11 10.08
N ILE A 334 7.14 -16.72 9.59
CA ILE A 334 6.80 -15.33 9.33
C ILE A 334 6.64 -14.59 10.65
N MET A 335 7.49 -13.60 10.87
CA MET A 335 7.52 -12.79 12.09
C MET A 335 6.68 -11.52 11.94
N ASN A 336 6.64 -10.96 10.74
CA ASN A 336 5.95 -9.71 10.46
C ASN A 336 5.61 -9.60 8.97
N ILE A 337 4.46 -9.00 8.67
CA ILE A 337 4.03 -8.65 7.31
C ILE A 337 3.63 -7.18 7.34
N LYS A 338 4.26 -6.36 6.49
CA LYS A 338 3.92 -4.94 6.34
C LYS A 338 3.82 -4.56 4.86
N LEU A 339 2.98 -3.59 4.55
CA LEU A 339 2.94 -2.99 3.22
C LEU A 339 4.10 -2.00 3.07
N THR A 340 4.88 -2.14 2.00
CA THR A 340 6.02 -1.27 1.65
C THR A 340 5.94 -0.82 0.20
N LYS A 341 6.63 0.26 -0.12
CA LYS A 341 6.82 0.74 -1.49
C LYS A 341 8.21 0.35 -1.99
N GLN A 342 8.31 -0.19 -3.19
CA GLN A 342 9.58 -0.51 -3.85
C GLN A 342 9.57 0.04 -5.28
N GLU A 343 10.76 0.42 -5.76
CA GLU A 343 10.97 0.85 -7.14
C GLU A 343 11.04 -0.36 -8.06
N GLY A 344 10.30 -0.28 -9.16
CA GLY A 344 10.23 -1.33 -10.16
C GLY A 344 9.58 -2.63 -9.68
N TYR A 345 9.41 -3.56 -10.62
CA TYR A 345 9.04 -4.93 -10.35
C TYR A 345 9.64 -5.85 -11.41
N TYR A 346 9.91 -7.09 -11.02
CA TYR A 346 10.52 -8.08 -11.89
C TYR A 346 9.94 -9.46 -11.61
N ALA A 347 9.51 -10.15 -12.66
CA ALA A 347 9.06 -11.54 -12.66
C ALA A 347 9.96 -12.33 -13.62
N PRO A 348 11.19 -12.68 -13.20
CA PRO A 348 12.09 -13.49 -14.03
C PRO A 348 11.49 -14.87 -14.26
N LEU A 349 11.88 -15.53 -15.34
CA LEU A 349 11.44 -16.88 -15.71
C LEU A 349 12.62 -17.84 -15.69
N THR A 350 12.48 -18.94 -14.95
CA THR A 350 13.44 -20.05 -14.90
C THR A 350 12.82 -21.32 -15.47
N ALA A 351 13.63 -22.36 -15.69
CA ALA A 351 13.18 -23.60 -16.30
C ALA A 351 12.21 -24.37 -15.38
N SER A 352 12.45 -24.35 -14.06
CA SER A 352 11.62 -24.95 -13.01
C SER A 352 10.41 -24.11 -12.63
N GLY A 353 10.35 -22.83 -13.02
CA GLY A 353 9.31 -21.92 -12.55
C GLY A 353 9.47 -21.54 -11.06
N LYS A 354 10.65 -21.78 -10.48
CA LYS A 354 11.02 -21.44 -9.11
C LYS A 354 12.22 -20.50 -9.08
N ILE A 355 12.35 -19.75 -8.00
CA ILE A 355 13.49 -18.86 -7.76
C ILE A 355 13.70 -18.69 -6.24
N VAL A 356 14.95 -18.57 -5.81
CA VAL A 356 15.30 -18.28 -4.43
C VAL A 356 15.71 -16.82 -4.30
N ILE A 357 14.99 -16.07 -3.46
CA ILE A 357 15.19 -14.64 -3.23
C ILE A 357 15.45 -14.43 -1.74
N ASP A 358 16.62 -13.90 -1.39
CA ASP A 358 17.05 -13.70 0.00
C ASP A 358 16.90 -14.98 0.87
N GLY A 359 17.10 -16.14 0.25
CA GLY A 359 16.93 -17.46 0.87
C GLY A 359 15.50 -17.99 0.88
N ILE A 360 14.48 -17.25 0.43
CA ILE A 360 13.09 -17.69 0.42
C ILE A 360 12.73 -18.25 -0.97
N VAL A 361 12.08 -19.42 -1.01
CA VAL A 361 11.68 -20.06 -2.27
C VAL A 361 10.35 -19.46 -2.77
N ALA A 362 10.38 -18.84 -3.94
CA ALA A 362 9.21 -18.26 -4.61
C ALA A 362 8.98 -18.92 -5.98
N SER A 363 7.76 -18.81 -6.50
CA SER A 363 7.45 -19.21 -7.88
C SER A 363 7.71 -18.05 -8.83
N ASN A 364 8.03 -18.30 -10.11
CA ASN A 364 8.04 -17.27 -11.15
C ASN A 364 6.63 -16.81 -11.58
N TYR A 365 5.57 -17.44 -11.08
CA TYR A 365 4.20 -17.18 -11.50
C TYR A 365 3.42 -16.39 -10.46
N ALA A 366 2.53 -15.55 -10.97
CA ALA A 366 1.58 -14.76 -10.20
C ALA A 366 0.18 -14.89 -10.83
N THR A 367 -0.85 -14.40 -10.13
CA THR A 367 -2.24 -14.30 -10.60
C THR A 367 -3.01 -15.63 -10.68
N VAL A 368 -2.36 -16.73 -11.09
CA VAL A 368 -2.93 -18.09 -11.07
C VAL A 368 -2.56 -18.77 -9.75
N SER A 369 -3.51 -19.45 -9.11
CA SER A 369 -3.31 -20.00 -7.76
C SER A 369 -2.57 -21.34 -7.73
N ASN A 370 -2.50 -22.02 -8.87
CA ASN A 370 -1.85 -23.31 -9.02
C ASN A 370 -0.53 -23.14 -9.79
N HIS A 371 0.59 -23.38 -9.09
CA HIS A 371 1.93 -23.32 -9.65
C HIS A 371 2.12 -24.30 -10.81
N ASP A 372 1.70 -25.56 -10.65
CA ASP A 372 1.94 -26.63 -11.62
C ASP A 372 1.16 -26.34 -12.92
N LEU A 373 -0.10 -25.93 -12.80
CA LEU A 373 -0.91 -25.50 -13.95
C LEU A 373 -0.27 -24.30 -14.65
N ALA A 374 0.14 -23.28 -13.90
CA ALA A 374 0.80 -22.12 -14.47
C ALA A 374 2.11 -22.51 -15.17
N HIS A 375 2.86 -23.44 -14.57
CA HIS A 375 4.11 -23.96 -15.09
C HIS A 375 3.91 -24.72 -16.40
N GLU A 376 2.92 -25.60 -16.49
CA GLU A 376 2.61 -26.35 -17.70
C GLU A 376 2.20 -25.44 -18.84
N VAL A 377 1.27 -24.51 -18.61
CA VAL A 377 0.80 -23.58 -19.66
C VAL A 377 1.95 -22.68 -20.13
N MET A 378 2.79 -22.20 -19.22
CA MET A 378 3.97 -21.41 -19.56
C MET A 378 5.08 -22.23 -20.23
N GLY A 379 4.93 -23.55 -20.36
CA GLY A 379 5.88 -24.42 -21.06
C GLY A 379 6.07 -24.05 -22.53
N VAL A 380 5.00 -23.64 -23.22
CA VAL A 380 5.08 -23.15 -24.61
C VAL A 380 5.90 -21.87 -24.70
N TYR A 381 5.70 -20.95 -23.75
CA TYR A 381 6.47 -19.71 -23.70
C TYR A 381 7.94 -19.97 -23.34
N ARG A 382 8.22 -20.87 -22.37
CA ARG A 382 9.60 -21.28 -22.04
C ARG A 382 10.29 -21.89 -23.26
N TRP A 383 9.62 -22.79 -23.99
CA TRP A 383 10.13 -23.35 -25.25
C TRP A 383 10.45 -22.26 -26.28
N TRP A 384 9.54 -21.29 -26.47
CA TRP A 384 9.75 -20.17 -27.39
C TRP A 384 10.98 -19.34 -27.00
N THR A 385 11.09 -18.95 -25.72
CA THR A 385 12.22 -18.14 -25.23
C THR A 385 13.55 -18.88 -25.32
N ASN A 386 13.55 -20.21 -25.22
CA ASN A 386 14.76 -21.01 -25.41
C ASN A 386 15.25 -21.04 -26.87
N LEU A 387 14.34 -20.97 -27.84
CA LEU A 387 14.69 -20.99 -29.27
C LEU A 387 15.03 -19.61 -29.84
N PHE A 388 14.31 -18.58 -29.41
CA PHE A 388 14.37 -17.26 -30.02
C PHE A 388 14.94 -16.17 -29.09
N GLY A 389 15.29 -16.54 -27.86
CA GLY A 389 15.71 -15.61 -26.81
C GLY A 389 14.53 -14.98 -26.07
N GLY A 390 14.77 -14.60 -24.81
CA GLY A 390 13.81 -13.84 -24.00
C GLY A 390 14.06 -12.33 -24.05
N SER A 391 13.22 -11.59 -23.33
CA SER A 391 13.34 -10.14 -23.21
C SER A 391 13.16 -9.69 -21.76
N LYS A 392 13.87 -8.62 -21.39
CA LYS A 392 13.76 -7.92 -20.11
C LYS A 392 12.78 -6.74 -20.17
N SER A 393 12.27 -6.40 -21.36
CA SER A 393 11.36 -5.27 -21.59
C SER A 393 9.91 -5.70 -21.84
N ASN A 394 9.54 -6.92 -21.47
CA ASN A 394 8.17 -7.40 -21.65
C ASN A 394 7.28 -6.76 -20.58
N GLU A 395 6.52 -5.73 -20.95
CA GLU A 395 5.51 -5.17 -20.05
C GLU A 395 4.21 -5.96 -20.05
N ASP A 396 3.84 -6.72 -21.08
CA ASP A 396 2.64 -7.55 -21.03
C ASP A 396 2.70 -8.74 -21.99
N ILE A 397 2.27 -9.93 -21.53
CA ILE A 397 1.83 -11.03 -22.40
C ILE A 397 0.31 -11.22 -22.20
N PRO A 398 -0.54 -10.29 -22.70
CA PRO A 398 -1.95 -10.24 -22.30
C PRO A 398 -2.73 -11.50 -22.67
N TRP A 399 -2.44 -12.08 -23.84
CA TRP A 399 -3.22 -13.19 -24.39
C TRP A 399 -2.99 -14.51 -23.65
N MET A 400 -1.77 -14.79 -23.18
CA MET A 400 -1.49 -16.01 -22.41
C MET A 400 -2.12 -15.95 -21.03
N LEU A 401 -2.06 -14.81 -20.34
CA LEU A 401 -2.71 -14.63 -19.04
C LEU A 401 -4.23 -14.87 -19.13
N GLN A 402 -4.87 -14.35 -20.18
CA GLN A 402 -6.29 -14.56 -20.41
C GLN A 402 -6.61 -16.02 -20.71
N THR A 403 -5.75 -16.71 -21.46
CA THR A 403 -5.86 -18.14 -21.74
C THR A 403 -5.71 -18.98 -20.46
N MET A 404 -4.74 -18.65 -19.60
CA MET A 404 -4.51 -19.32 -18.31
C MET A 404 -5.70 -19.19 -17.35
N LEU A 405 -6.28 -17.99 -17.25
CA LEU A 405 -7.46 -17.73 -16.41
C LEU A 405 -8.69 -18.47 -16.91
N ILE A 406 -8.86 -18.58 -18.24
CA ILE A 406 -9.95 -19.36 -18.85
C ILE A 406 -9.76 -20.86 -18.55
N ILE A 407 -8.54 -21.39 -18.68
CA ILE A 407 -8.23 -22.81 -18.39
C ILE A 407 -8.44 -23.12 -16.90
N GLU A 408 -7.93 -22.29 -15.98
CA GLU A 408 -8.16 -22.46 -14.53
C GLU A 408 -9.67 -22.46 -14.21
N GLN A 409 -10.43 -21.57 -14.87
CA GLN A 409 -11.87 -21.49 -14.69
C GLN A 409 -12.60 -22.73 -15.25
N ILE A 410 -12.19 -23.27 -16.41
CA ILE A 410 -12.74 -24.50 -17.00
C ILE A 410 -12.46 -25.72 -16.11
N ILE A 411 -11.23 -25.88 -15.62
CA ILE A 411 -10.84 -26.99 -14.74
C ILE A 411 -11.66 -26.98 -13.43
N ARG A 412 -11.84 -25.78 -12.84
CA ARG A 412 -12.70 -25.61 -11.65
C ARG A 412 -14.18 -25.85 -11.94
N TRP A 413 -14.65 -25.53 -13.15
CA TRP A 413 -16.06 -25.67 -13.54
C TRP A 413 -16.43 -27.13 -13.89
N CYS A 414 -15.49 -27.92 -14.39
CA CYS A 414 -15.67 -29.35 -14.69
C CYS A 414 -15.58 -30.28 -13.46
N GLY A 415 -15.53 -29.76 -12.23
CA GLY A 415 -15.49 -30.59 -11.02
C GLY A 415 -14.21 -31.43 -10.86
N GLY A 416 -13.10 -30.97 -11.43
CA GLY A 416 -11.82 -31.68 -11.47
C GLY A 416 -11.06 -31.72 -10.15
N GLU A 417 -11.65 -32.26 -9.08
CA GLU A 417 -10.84 -32.84 -7.99
C GLU A 417 -10.39 -34.28 -8.35
N GLN A 418 -11.05 -34.95 -9.30
CA GLN A 418 -10.75 -36.34 -9.68
C GLN A 418 -9.87 -36.55 -10.93
N LEU A 419 -9.50 -35.50 -11.67
CA LEU A 419 -8.62 -35.65 -12.85
C LEU A 419 -7.11 -35.47 -12.53
N ILE A 420 -6.78 -35.21 -11.26
CA ILE A 420 -5.38 -35.04 -10.80
C ILE A 420 -4.76 -36.41 -10.40
N GLU A 421 -5.54 -37.46 -10.16
CA GLU A 421 -5.02 -38.77 -9.76
C GLU A 421 -4.73 -39.74 -10.93
N SER A 422 -5.12 -39.42 -12.18
CA SER A 422 -4.84 -40.30 -13.33
C SER A 422 -3.63 -39.89 -14.18
N TYR A 423 -2.86 -38.89 -13.74
CA TYR A 423 -1.61 -38.44 -14.38
C TYR A 423 -0.53 -38.11 -13.32
N ILE A 424 -0.43 -38.96 -12.29
CA ILE A 424 0.77 -39.07 -11.42
C ILE A 424 1.71 -40.10 -12.03
#